data_AF-F8MW14-F1
#
_entry.id   AF-F8MW14-F1
#
_cell.length_a   1.000
_cell.length_b   1.000
_cell.length_c   1.000
_cell.angle_alpha   90.00
_cell.angle_beta   90.00
_cell.angle_gamma   90.00
#
_symmetry.space_group_name_H-M   'P 1'
#
loop_
_entity.id
_entity.type
_entity.pdbx_description
1 polymer ?
#
loop_
_entity_poly.entity_id
_entity_poly.type
_entity_poly.pdbx_seq_one_letter_code
_entity_poly.pdbx_strand_id
1 'polypeptide(L)'
;MSVANDDEPSYIDYETFLDPGFSPAAFANTLVLATNNPNDAPLDLSTPLSRVLFDIQEIDSHIDVLTTRSAIPLLTHTKEQTEASGRIVGELDTQIKALNDSYKQLEKEVIQKHAEAEEVRLVASRLWETLKLGRAVGRALQLGRQLEVQHAELTGSASTTVTTSSASYGIERVAVIRTLRDNIYLPTERSVRESAERIIREFSMGSASGTLTFAQSEETRARTVSGLTTLYLLSPTTLAKNEKWSPTLMLQSLESYLRTALQSSTASLSRALATLPSLERTLADVTARCQNVVALEAVLEATKIPSHPLVQGQQATPKTGGNMLQPLLAYLETGSLASYFWRTMASNLAPRVQEIMNKGGVSARTLRTNRQSVGEAIKECVVKGCVLPSAVAGAASGDRGRNDEMKDGEKSGRWEREVAVMVGSVVNNIGR
;
A
#
# COMPACT_ATOMS: atom_id res chain seq x y z
N MET A 1 -41.62 78.93 9.69
CA MET A 1 -42.40 80.19 9.71
C MET A 1 -43.53 79.94 10.68
N SER A 2 -43.48 80.56 11.86
CA SER A 2 -44.41 80.34 12.97
C SER A 2 -45.82 80.76 12.53
N VAL A 3 -46.72 79.78 12.41
CA VAL A 3 -48.14 80.02 12.20
C VAL A 3 -48.65 80.75 13.44
N ALA A 4 -49.13 81.98 13.25
CA ALA A 4 -49.78 82.73 14.31
C ALA A 4 -51.05 81.98 14.70
N ASN A 5 -51.09 81.47 15.94
CA ASN A 5 -52.34 81.10 16.58
C ASN A 5 -53.14 82.40 16.79
N ASP A 6 -54.02 82.72 15.83
CA ASP A 6 -55.21 83.50 16.11
C ASP A 6 -56.18 82.58 16.87
N ASP A 7 -55.87 82.28 18.14
CA ASP A 7 -56.81 81.64 19.06
C ASP A 7 -57.82 82.71 19.51
N GLU A 8 -58.73 83.09 18.60
CA GLU A 8 -60.02 83.61 19.04
C GLU A 8 -60.71 82.48 19.82
N PRO A 9 -61.19 82.72 21.05
CA PRO A 9 -61.87 81.69 21.82
C PRO A 9 -63.18 81.33 21.10
N SER A 10 -63.11 80.29 20.25
CA SER A 10 -64.28 79.72 19.62
C SER A 10 -65.15 79.11 20.71
N TYR A 11 -66.43 79.41 20.67
CA TYR A 11 -67.40 78.84 21.60
C TYR A 11 -67.65 77.34 21.35
N ILE A 12 -67.09 76.81 20.26
CA ILE A 12 -67.13 75.40 19.92
C ILE A 12 -65.95 74.68 20.55
N ASP A 13 -66.26 73.64 21.31
CA ASP A 13 -65.27 72.76 21.92
C ASP A 13 -64.75 71.73 20.89
N TYR A 14 -63.79 72.17 20.08
CA TYR A 14 -63.15 71.33 19.06
C TYR A 14 -62.38 70.14 19.65
N GLU A 15 -61.89 70.23 20.89
CA GLU A 15 -61.15 69.13 21.54
C GLU A 15 -62.05 67.92 21.75
N THR A 16 -63.29 68.14 22.19
CA THR A 16 -64.31 67.09 22.34
C THR A 16 -64.64 66.42 20.99
N PHE A 17 -64.62 67.15 19.88
CA PHE A 17 -64.94 66.62 18.54
C PHE A 17 -63.77 65.91 17.85
N LEU A 18 -62.53 66.30 18.14
CA LEU A 18 -61.32 65.70 17.56
C LEU A 18 -60.82 64.51 18.39
N ASP A 19 -61.39 64.24 19.55
CA ASP A 19 -61.06 63.08 20.39
C ASP A 19 -61.37 61.77 19.63
N PRO A 20 -60.41 60.82 19.51
CA PRO A 20 -60.64 59.51 18.91
C PRO A 20 -61.75 58.67 19.58
N GLY A 21 -62.19 59.02 20.80
CA GLY A 21 -63.31 58.40 21.51
C GLY A 21 -64.66 59.08 21.30
N PHE A 22 -64.76 60.12 20.47
CA PHE A 22 -65.99 60.87 20.28
C PHE A 22 -67.13 60.00 19.73
N SER A 23 -68.26 60.00 20.44
CA SER A 23 -69.48 59.27 20.08
C SER A 23 -70.61 60.25 19.80
N PRO A 24 -71.08 60.38 18.54
CA PRO A 24 -72.15 61.30 18.18
C PRO A 24 -73.44 61.04 18.97
N ALA A 25 -73.75 59.77 19.26
CA ALA A 25 -74.94 59.39 19.99
C ALA A 25 -74.86 59.74 21.49
N ALA A 26 -73.69 59.58 22.11
CA ALA A 26 -73.48 59.95 23.52
C ALA A 26 -73.50 61.48 23.70
N PHE A 27 -72.89 62.21 22.76
CA PHE A 27 -72.93 63.67 22.74
C PHE A 27 -74.36 64.20 22.56
N ALA A 28 -75.12 63.67 21.59
CA ALA A 28 -76.51 64.04 21.39
C ALA A 28 -77.38 63.76 22.63
N ASN A 29 -77.18 62.61 23.30
CA ASN A 29 -77.89 62.29 24.53
C ASN A 29 -77.55 63.26 25.67
N THR A 30 -76.27 63.59 25.82
CA THR A 30 -75.81 64.58 26.81
C THR A 30 -76.44 65.95 26.57
N LEU A 31 -76.59 66.37 25.31
CA LEU A 31 -77.19 67.65 24.95
C LEU A 31 -78.71 67.68 25.20
N VAL A 32 -79.41 66.57 24.93
CA VAL A 32 -80.85 66.44 25.23
C VAL A 32 -81.11 66.48 26.74
N LEU A 33 -80.28 65.79 27.53
CA LEU A 33 -80.36 65.80 28.99
C LEU A 33 -79.98 67.15 29.60
N ALA A 34 -79.08 67.91 28.97
CA ALA A 34 -78.69 69.24 29.44
C ALA A 34 -79.73 70.33 29.15
N THR A 35 -80.56 70.15 28.13
CA THR A 35 -81.55 71.15 27.67
C THR A 35 -82.95 70.94 28.24
N ASN A 36 -83.25 69.75 28.79
CA ASN A 36 -84.58 69.40 29.28
C ASN A 36 -84.57 69.08 30.79
N ASN A 37 -85.63 69.48 31.52
CA ASN A 37 -85.82 69.09 32.91
C ASN A 37 -86.58 67.75 32.99
N PRO A 38 -86.24 66.81 33.90
CA PRO A 38 -86.94 65.52 34.03
C PRO A 38 -88.46 65.56 34.24
N ASN A 39 -89.04 66.73 34.54
CA ASN A 39 -90.48 66.93 34.71
C ASN A 39 -91.18 67.56 33.50
N ASP A 40 -90.45 67.90 32.42
CA ASP A 40 -91.04 68.48 31.21
C ASP A 40 -91.72 67.40 30.35
N ALA A 41 -93.03 67.55 30.13
CA ALA A 41 -93.80 66.76 29.18
C ALA A 41 -94.67 67.70 28.32
N PRO A 42 -94.44 67.83 26.99
CA PRO A 42 -93.54 67.03 26.14
C PRO A 42 -92.06 67.49 26.16
N LEU A 43 -91.16 66.57 25.84
CA LEU A 43 -89.71 66.79 25.69
C LEU A 43 -89.40 67.77 24.55
N ASP A 44 -88.59 68.79 24.81
CA ASP A 44 -88.16 69.76 23.80
C ASP A 44 -86.89 69.28 23.07
N LEU A 45 -87.08 68.84 21.83
CA LEU A 45 -86.00 68.47 20.92
C LEU A 45 -85.56 69.60 20.00
N SER A 46 -86.33 70.69 19.94
CA SER A 46 -86.06 71.80 19.02
C SER A 46 -84.82 72.60 19.46
N THR A 47 -84.68 72.82 20.77
CA THR A 47 -83.54 73.55 21.35
C THR A 47 -82.21 72.83 21.14
N PRO A 48 -82.00 71.55 21.55
CA PRO A 48 -80.74 70.84 21.29
C PRO A 48 -80.46 70.63 19.80
N LEU A 49 -81.47 70.43 18.94
CA LEU A 49 -81.27 70.34 17.50
C LEU A 49 -80.83 71.67 16.89
N SER A 50 -81.45 72.78 17.28
CA SER A 50 -81.04 74.11 16.83
C SER A 50 -79.58 74.38 17.21
N ARG A 51 -79.17 73.94 18.41
CA ARG A 51 -77.80 74.09 18.87
C ARG A 51 -76.79 73.36 18.00
N VAL A 52 -77.01 72.08 17.72
CA VAL A 52 -76.13 71.28 16.86
C VAL A 52 -76.05 71.87 15.45
N LEU A 53 -77.16 72.36 14.90
CA LEU A 53 -77.16 73.00 13.59
C LEU A 53 -76.32 74.28 13.57
N PHE A 54 -76.39 75.10 14.61
CA PHE A 54 -75.52 76.27 14.73
C PHE A 54 -74.04 75.87 14.85
N ASP A 55 -73.72 74.83 15.63
CA ASP A 55 -72.35 74.34 15.77
C ASP A 55 -71.81 73.81 14.42
N ILE A 56 -72.60 73.04 13.66
CA ILE A 56 -72.21 72.55 12.32
C ILE A 56 -71.97 73.71 11.34
N GLN A 57 -72.88 74.68 11.31
CA GLN A 57 -72.75 75.83 10.41
C GLN A 57 -71.48 76.64 10.69
N GLU A 58 -71.14 76.81 11.96
CA GLU A 58 -69.93 77.51 12.37
C GLU A 58 -68.67 76.71 12.04
N ILE A 59 -68.67 75.37 12.24
CA ILE A 59 -67.56 74.50 11.83
C ILE A 59 -67.35 74.57 10.31
N ASP A 60 -68.42 74.46 9.52
CA ASP A 60 -68.35 74.54 8.06
C ASP A 60 -67.83 75.90 7.60
N SER A 61 -68.32 76.99 8.21
CA SER A 61 -67.83 78.34 7.97
C SER A 61 -66.34 78.46 8.32
N HIS A 62 -65.92 77.90 9.45
CA HIS A 62 -64.54 77.95 9.91
C HIS A 62 -63.61 77.13 9.00
N ILE A 63 -64.03 75.94 8.57
CA ILE A 63 -63.30 75.13 7.59
C ILE A 63 -63.21 75.85 6.25
N ASP A 64 -64.27 76.49 5.78
CA ASP A 64 -64.25 77.24 4.52
C ASP A 64 -63.32 78.45 4.62
N VAL A 65 -63.36 79.20 5.73
CA VAL A 65 -62.45 80.32 6.01
C VAL A 65 -61.00 79.84 6.07
N LEU A 66 -60.70 78.77 6.81
CA LEU A 66 -59.35 78.22 6.91
C LEU A 66 -58.86 77.69 5.55
N THR A 67 -59.71 76.95 4.83
CA THR A 67 -59.37 76.37 3.53
C THR A 67 -59.17 77.48 2.51
N THR A 68 -60.01 78.52 2.50
CA THR A 68 -59.89 79.65 1.58
C THR A 68 -58.68 80.53 1.93
N ARG A 69 -58.44 80.81 3.21
CA ARG A 69 -57.27 81.60 3.69
C ARG A 69 -55.95 80.87 3.46
N SER A 70 -55.94 79.53 3.58
CA SER A 70 -54.74 78.68 3.44
C SER A 70 -54.69 77.86 2.14
N ALA A 71 -55.57 78.15 1.17
CA ALA A 71 -55.66 77.42 -0.10
C ALA A 71 -54.32 77.38 -0.82
N ILE A 72 -53.62 78.52 -0.86
CA ILE A 72 -52.33 78.64 -1.53
C ILE A 72 -51.26 77.78 -0.82
N PRO A 73 -51.02 77.90 0.50
CA PRO A 73 -50.13 77.00 1.23
C PRO A 73 -50.39 75.50 1.02
N LEU A 74 -51.66 75.06 1.06
CA LEU A 74 -52.02 73.66 0.87
C LEU A 74 -51.70 73.18 -0.54
N LEU A 75 -52.08 73.95 -1.57
CA LEU A 75 -51.78 73.63 -2.96
C LEU A 75 -50.26 73.63 -3.23
N THR A 76 -49.53 74.58 -2.65
CA THR A 76 -48.06 74.64 -2.75
C THR A 76 -47.42 73.43 -2.10
N HIS A 77 -47.85 73.04 -0.90
CA HIS A 77 -47.33 71.86 -0.22
C HIS A 77 -47.59 70.57 -1.01
N THR A 78 -48.83 70.36 -1.48
CA THR A 78 -49.16 69.19 -2.31
C THR A 78 -48.36 69.16 -3.62
N LYS A 79 -48.16 70.32 -4.25
CA LYS A 79 -47.34 70.45 -5.45
C LYS A 79 -45.88 70.13 -5.16
N GLU A 80 -45.28 70.72 -4.14
CA GLU A 80 -43.89 70.48 -3.73
C GLU A 80 -43.66 69.01 -3.36
N GLN A 81 -44.58 68.39 -2.63
CA GLN A 81 -44.52 66.97 -2.28
C GLN A 81 -44.58 66.08 -3.52
N THR A 82 -45.47 66.39 -4.47
CA THR A 82 -45.59 65.64 -5.74
C THR A 82 -44.33 65.79 -6.58
N GLU A 83 -43.79 67.00 -6.68
CA GLU A 83 -42.54 67.29 -7.40
C GLU A 83 -41.32 66.62 -6.75
N ALA A 84 -41.23 66.62 -5.41
CA ALA A 84 -40.17 65.96 -4.68
C ALA A 84 -40.22 64.43 -4.87
N SER A 85 -41.42 63.83 -4.77
CA SER A 85 -41.61 62.41 -5.05
C SER A 85 -41.23 62.06 -6.49
N GLY A 86 -41.61 62.90 -7.46
CA GLY A 86 -41.24 62.71 -8.87
C GLY A 86 -39.72 62.75 -9.09
N ARG A 87 -39.02 63.69 -8.43
CA ARG A 87 -37.55 63.79 -8.48
C ARG A 87 -36.89 62.54 -7.89
N ILE A 88 -37.33 62.10 -6.71
CA ILE A 88 -36.79 60.91 -6.05
C ILE A 88 -36.97 59.67 -6.92
N VAL A 89 -38.16 59.47 -7.49
CA VAL A 89 -38.42 58.32 -8.37
C VAL A 89 -37.56 58.37 -9.63
N GLY A 90 -37.38 59.54 -10.23
CA GLY A 90 -36.51 59.70 -11.40
C GLY A 90 -35.04 59.37 -11.11
N GLU A 91 -34.52 59.80 -9.97
CA GLU A 91 -33.15 59.49 -9.55
C GLU A 91 -33.00 58.01 -9.17
N LEU A 92 -34.00 57.42 -8.50
CA LEU A 92 -33.98 56.00 -8.18
C LEU A 92 -34.04 55.13 -9.45
N ASP A 93 -34.88 55.48 -10.42
CA ASP A 93 -35.03 54.73 -11.67
C ASP A 93 -33.75 54.76 -12.51
N THR A 94 -33.05 55.91 -12.55
CA THR A 94 -31.75 56.00 -13.22
C THR A 94 -30.68 55.15 -12.53
N GLN A 95 -30.61 55.16 -11.20
CA GLN A 95 -29.68 54.30 -10.45
C GLN A 95 -30.01 52.80 -10.59
N ILE A 96 -31.28 52.43 -10.56
CA ILE A 96 -31.74 51.03 -10.75
C ILE A 96 -31.36 50.55 -12.14
N LYS A 97 -31.57 51.37 -13.18
CA LYS A 97 -31.16 51.03 -14.56
C LYS A 97 -29.66 50.83 -14.66
N ALA A 98 -28.87 51.76 -14.12
CA ALA A 98 -27.41 51.65 -14.11
C ALA A 98 -26.93 50.39 -13.38
N LEU A 99 -27.53 50.04 -12.23
CA LEU A 99 -27.21 48.82 -11.50
C LEU A 99 -27.56 47.57 -12.31
N ASN A 100 -28.73 47.53 -12.93
CA ASN A 100 -29.18 46.39 -13.73
C ASN A 100 -28.28 46.18 -14.96
N ASP A 101 -27.86 47.26 -15.61
CA ASP A 101 -26.93 47.21 -16.73
C ASP A 101 -25.54 46.74 -16.29
N SER A 102 -25.04 47.22 -15.14
CA SER A 102 -23.78 46.74 -14.56
C SER A 102 -23.83 45.26 -14.19
N TYR A 103 -24.97 44.78 -13.68
CA TYR A 103 -25.17 43.38 -13.34
C TYR A 103 -25.18 42.50 -14.59
N LYS A 104 -25.89 42.92 -15.66
CA LYS A 104 -25.88 42.21 -16.94
C LYS A 104 -24.48 42.16 -17.55
N GLN A 105 -23.71 43.22 -17.40
CA GLN A 105 -22.31 43.23 -17.84
C GLN A 105 -21.47 42.25 -17.02
N LEU A 106 -21.61 42.24 -15.69
CA LEU A 106 -20.91 41.30 -14.82
C LEU A 106 -21.28 39.83 -15.10
N GLU A 107 -22.57 39.55 -15.32
CA GLU A 107 -23.05 38.22 -15.67
C GLU A 107 -22.39 37.71 -16.96
N LYS A 108 -22.33 38.57 -17.99
CA LYS A 108 -21.73 38.23 -19.28
C LYS A 108 -20.21 38.09 -19.20
N GLU A 109 -19.52 39.03 -18.53
CA GLU A 109 -18.07 39.07 -18.51
C GLU A 109 -17.44 38.10 -17.51
N VAL A 110 -18.12 37.83 -16.38
CA VAL A 110 -17.55 37.01 -15.30
C VAL A 110 -18.21 35.65 -15.23
N ILE A 111 -19.54 35.58 -15.12
CA ILE A 111 -20.24 34.29 -14.86
C ILE A 111 -20.12 33.37 -16.07
N GLN A 112 -20.45 33.87 -17.27
CA GLN A 112 -20.36 33.06 -18.49
C GLN A 112 -18.91 32.65 -18.80
N LYS A 113 -17.95 33.58 -18.65
CA LYS A 113 -16.53 33.27 -18.85
C LYS A 113 -15.97 32.28 -17.84
N HIS A 114 -16.43 32.34 -16.59
CA HIS A 114 -16.07 31.36 -15.58
C HIS A 114 -16.61 29.97 -15.91
N ALA A 115 -17.87 29.89 -16.38
CA ALA A 115 -18.46 28.62 -16.81
C ALA A 115 -17.67 27.99 -17.98
N GLU A 116 -17.32 28.78 -19.00
CA GLU A 116 -16.45 28.34 -20.11
C GLU A 116 -15.07 27.87 -19.60
N ALA A 117 -14.47 28.61 -18.65
CA ALA A 117 -13.18 28.26 -18.08
C ALA A 117 -13.21 26.95 -17.27
N GLU A 118 -14.29 26.66 -16.56
CA GLU A 118 -14.48 25.40 -15.83
C GLU A 118 -14.58 24.21 -16.77
N GLU A 119 -15.25 24.36 -17.92
CA GLU A 119 -15.27 23.32 -18.95
C GLU A 119 -13.86 23.03 -19.50
N VAL A 120 -13.09 24.08 -19.80
CA VAL A 120 -11.70 23.94 -20.26
C VAL A 120 -10.84 23.29 -19.17
N ARG A 121 -11.02 23.65 -17.90
CA ARG A 121 -10.32 23.03 -16.76
C ARG A 121 -10.60 21.53 -16.69
N LEU A 122 -11.86 21.13 -16.85
CA LEU A 122 -12.25 19.72 -16.84
C LEU A 122 -11.60 18.95 -18.01
N VAL A 123 -11.61 19.53 -19.21
CA VAL A 123 -10.97 18.95 -20.39
C VAL A 123 -9.46 18.81 -20.16
N ALA A 124 -8.80 19.85 -19.63
CA ALA A 124 -7.37 19.82 -19.31
C ALA A 124 -7.02 18.76 -18.27
N SER A 125 -7.85 18.58 -17.24
CA SER A 125 -7.67 17.53 -16.22
C SER A 125 -7.73 16.14 -16.85
N ARG A 126 -8.74 15.88 -17.69
CA ARG A 126 -8.89 14.60 -18.40
C ARG A 126 -7.74 14.34 -19.38
N LEU A 127 -7.28 15.37 -20.09
CA LEU A 127 -6.10 15.28 -20.97
C LEU A 127 -4.83 14.99 -20.18
N TRP A 128 -4.66 15.57 -19.00
CA TRP A 128 -3.51 15.29 -18.15
C TRP A 128 -3.54 13.86 -17.60
N GLU A 129 -4.69 13.37 -17.14
CA GLU A 129 -4.86 11.99 -16.67
C GLU A 129 -4.55 10.97 -17.77
N THR A 130 -5.07 11.22 -18.98
CA THR A 130 -4.79 10.36 -20.15
C THR A 130 -3.32 10.40 -20.56
N LEU A 131 -2.67 11.57 -20.55
CA LEU A 131 -1.23 11.69 -20.81
C LEU A 131 -0.40 10.97 -19.75
N LYS A 132 -0.76 11.10 -18.46
CA LYS A 132 -0.07 10.43 -17.35
C LYS A 132 -0.18 8.91 -17.48
N LEU A 133 -1.37 8.40 -17.80
CA LEU A 133 -1.58 6.97 -18.05
C LEU A 133 -0.81 6.51 -19.30
N GLY A 134 -0.89 7.25 -20.41
CA GLY A 134 -0.17 6.94 -21.65
C GLY A 134 1.35 6.88 -21.44
N ARG A 135 1.93 7.81 -20.67
CA ARG A 135 3.35 7.78 -20.30
C ARG A 135 3.72 6.59 -19.41
N ALA A 136 2.84 6.20 -18.48
CA ALA A 136 3.07 5.03 -17.64
C ALA A 136 3.04 3.73 -18.47
N VAL A 137 2.04 3.59 -19.36
CA VAL A 137 1.92 2.46 -20.30
C VAL A 137 3.14 2.41 -21.22
N GLY A 138 3.56 3.54 -21.79
CA GLY A 138 4.74 3.64 -22.64
C GLY A 138 6.02 3.18 -21.94
N ARG A 139 6.22 3.60 -20.68
CA ARG A 139 7.35 3.12 -19.86
C ARG A 139 7.27 1.62 -19.57
N ALA A 140 6.09 1.10 -19.23
CA ALA A 140 5.91 -0.33 -18.97
C ALA A 140 6.21 -1.18 -20.22
N LEU A 141 5.75 -0.74 -21.40
CA LEU A 141 6.05 -1.39 -22.68
C LEU A 141 7.55 -1.35 -23.01
N GLN A 142 8.20 -0.20 -22.80
CA GLN A 142 9.63 -0.07 -23.03
C GLN A 142 10.45 -1.01 -22.12
N LEU A 143 10.09 -1.08 -20.84
CA LEU A 143 10.72 -2.00 -19.89
C LEU A 143 10.41 -3.47 -20.21
N GLY A 144 9.19 -3.79 -20.64
CA GLY A 144 8.82 -5.13 -21.09
C GLY A 144 9.66 -5.58 -22.28
N ARG A 145 9.82 -4.72 -23.28
CA ARG A 145 10.71 -4.98 -24.43
C ARG A 145 12.16 -5.16 -24.01
N GLN A 146 12.66 -4.34 -23.09
CA GLN A 146 14.03 -4.49 -22.58
C GLN A 146 14.21 -5.82 -21.86
N LEU A 147 13.21 -6.24 -21.08
CA LEU A 147 13.21 -7.52 -20.38
C LEU A 147 13.17 -8.71 -21.35
N GLU A 148 12.39 -8.64 -22.43
CA GLU A 148 12.40 -9.66 -23.49
C GLU A 148 13.78 -9.81 -24.13
N VAL A 149 14.39 -8.69 -24.52
CA VAL A 149 15.72 -8.69 -25.16
C VAL A 149 16.76 -9.30 -24.22
N GLN A 150 16.80 -8.86 -22.96
CA GLN A 150 17.73 -9.40 -21.97
C GLN A 150 17.46 -10.88 -21.66
N HIS A 151 16.20 -11.32 -21.67
CA HIS A 151 15.86 -12.72 -21.46
C HIS A 151 16.27 -13.60 -22.66
N ALA A 152 16.12 -13.10 -23.89
CA ALA A 152 16.59 -13.77 -25.09
C ALA A 152 18.12 -13.94 -25.09
N GLU A 153 18.85 -12.90 -24.67
CA GLU A 153 20.31 -12.95 -24.49
C GLU A 153 20.73 -14.01 -23.46
N LEU A 154 20.05 -14.08 -22.31
CA LEU A 154 20.36 -15.03 -21.23
C LEU A 154 20.07 -16.48 -21.60
N THR A 155 19.01 -16.74 -22.36
CA THR A 155 18.62 -18.10 -22.74
C THR A 155 19.43 -18.67 -23.89
N GLY A 156 20.33 -17.87 -24.50
CA GLY A 156 21.06 -18.25 -25.71
C GLY A 156 20.14 -18.55 -26.90
N SER A 157 18.85 -18.30 -26.73
CA SER A 157 17.86 -18.41 -27.78
C SER A 157 17.98 -17.14 -28.60
N ALA A 158 18.77 -17.21 -29.66
CA ALA A 158 18.60 -16.34 -30.82
C ALA A 158 17.25 -16.67 -31.52
N SER A 159 16.16 -16.76 -30.76
CA SER A 159 14.85 -16.54 -31.30
C SER A 159 14.68 -15.05 -31.35
N THR A 160 15.11 -14.48 -32.47
CA THR A 160 14.52 -13.28 -33.04
C THR A 160 13.04 -13.58 -33.30
N THR A 161 12.25 -13.73 -32.24
CA THR A 161 10.84 -13.35 -32.30
C THR A 161 10.83 -11.85 -32.06
N VAL A 162 11.37 -11.13 -33.04
CA VAL A 162 10.78 -9.87 -33.44
C VAL A 162 9.39 -10.26 -33.94
N THR A 163 8.44 -10.42 -33.03
CA THR A 163 7.04 -10.21 -33.37
C THR A 163 6.89 -8.70 -33.51
N THR A 164 7.35 -8.19 -34.66
CA THR A 164 6.65 -7.13 -35.36
C THR A 164 5.20 -7.60 -35.56
N SER A 165 4.36 -7.36 -34.57
CA SER A 165 2.95 -7.14 -34.81
C SER A 165 2.68 -5.67 -34.52
N SER A 166 2.72 -4.91 -35.61
CA SER A 166 2.06 -3.62 -35.71
C SER A 166 0.66 -3.68 -35.08
N ALA A 167 0.40 -2.74 -34.17
CA ALA A 167 -0.90 -2.22 -33.77
C ALA A 167 -1.99 -3.22 -33.31
N SER A 168 -2.35 -3.17 -32.01
CA SER A 168 -3.69 -2.71 -31.58
C SER A 168 -3.82 -2.61 -30.05
N TYR A 169 -4.36 -1.46 -29.65
CA TYR A 169 -4.95 -0.94 -28.40
C TYR A 169 -5.18 -1.78 -27.11
N GLY A 170 -5.27 -1.05 -25.98
CA GLY A 170 -4.27 -0.87 -24.90
C GLY A 170 -4.46 -1.52 -23.51
N ILE A 171 -4.07 -0.88 -22.36
CA ILE A 171 -4.61 -1.08 -20.96
C ILE A 171 -4.09 -2.20 -20.01
N GLU A 172 -4.27 -2.20 -18.67
CA GLU A 172 -4.53 -3.41 -17.83
C GLU A 172 -5.96 -3.41 -17.26
N ARG A 173 -6.75 -2.39 -17.64
CA ARG A 173 -8.20 -2.44 -17.89
C ARG A 173 -8.52 -2.58 -19.36
N VAL A 174 -7.47 -2.63 -20.15
CA VAL A 174 -7.48 -2.93 -21.57
C VAL A 174 -6.43 -4.06 -21.70
N ALA A 175 -6.34 -4.72 -22.85
CA ALA A 175 -5.54 -5.91 -23.06
C ALA A 175 -4.01 -5.79 -22.83
N VAL A 176 -3.34 -4.72 -23.26
CA VAL A 176 -1.88 -4.66 -23.52
C VAL A 176 -0.96 -4.87 -22.31
N ILE A 177 -1.22 -4.27 -21.15
CA ILE A 177 -0.43 -4.52 -19.94
C ILE A 177 -0.75 -5.92 -19.39
N ARG A 178 -2.00 -6.42 -19.53
CA ARG A 178 -2.33 -7.79 -19.10
C ARG A 178 -1.59 -8.79 -19.96
N THR A 179 -1.60 -8.57 -21.27
CA THR A 179 -0.85 -9.40 -22.21
C THR A 179 0.65 -9.30 -21.98
N LEU A 180 1.19 -8.13 -21.60
CA LEU A 180 2.60 -8.02 -21.22
C LEU A 180 2.89 -8.80 -19.94
N ARG A 181 2.02 -8.70 -18.94
CA ARG A 181 2.17 -9.45 -17.69
C ARG A 181 2.11 -10.95 -17.91
N ASP A 182 1.09 -11.42 -18.61
CA ASP A 182 0.79 -12.84 -18.76
C ASP A 182 1.70 -13.54 -19.77
N ASN A 183 2.11 -12.85 -20.84
CA ASN A 183 2.94 -13.46 -21.89
C ASN A 183 4.43 -13.21 -21.73
N ILE A 184 4.83 -12.12 -21.05
CA ILE A 184 6.24 -11.73 -20.95
C ILE A 184 6.72 -11.86 -19.51
N TYR A 185 6.13 -11.09 -18.59
CA TYR A 185 6.62 -11.02 -17.21
C TYR A 185 6.54 -12.37 -16.48
N LEU A 186 5.37 -12.99 -16.41
CA LEU A 186 5.18 -14.24 -15.66
C LEU A 186 6.00 -15.41 -16.24
N PRO A 187 6.08 -15.61 -17.57
CA PRO A 187 6.92 -16.66 -18.13
C PRO A 187 8.42 -16.40 -17.92
N THR A 188 8.88 -15.16 -18.09
CA THR A 188 10.28 -14.81 -17.81
C THR A 188 10.62 -15.00 -16.34
N GLU A 189 9.74 -14.58 -15.42
CA GLU A 189 9.93 -14.78 -13.98
C GLU A 189 10.01 -16.27 -13.62
N ARG A 190 9.13 -17.12 -14.19
CA ARG A 190 9.23 -18.59 -14.04
C ARG A 190 10.55 -19.13 -14.57
N SER A 191 10.92 -18.78 -15.79
CA SER A 191 12.16 -19.25 -16.42
C SER A 191 13.40 -18.87 -15.62
N VAL A 192 13.46 -17.63 -15.11
CA VAL A 192 14.56 -17.16 -14.25
C VAL A 192 14.56 -17.89 -12.91
N ARG A 193 13.39 -18.10 -12.29
CA ARG A 193 13.26 -18.89 -11.05
C ARG A 193 13.76 -20.32 -11.24
N GLU A 194 13.27 -21.00 -12.28
CA GLU A 194 13.66 -22.39 -12.60
C GLU A 194 15.16 -22.50 -12.89
N SER A 195 15.72 -21.52 -13.61
CA SER A 195 17.16 -21.47 -13.90
C SER A 195 17.97 -21.28 -12.62
N ALA A 196 17.56 -20.39 -11.72
CA ALA A 196 18.23 -20.17 -10.44
C ALA A 196 18.13 -21.39 -9.52
N GLU A 197 16.97 -22.05 -9.44
CA GLU A 197 16.81 -23.32 -8.73
C GLU A 197 17.69 -24.43 -9.32
N ARG A 198 17.79 -24.51 -10.64
CA ARG A 198 18.63 -25.49 -11.34
C ARG A 198 20.11 -25.29 -11.01
N ILE A 199 20.60 -24.05 -11.03
CA ILE A 199 21.99 -23.73 -10.65
C ILE A 199 22.31 -24.21 -9.23
N ILE A 200 21.38 -24.05 -8.29
CA ILE A 200 21.57 -24.51 -6.91
C ILE A 200 21.52 -26.05 -6.83
N ARG A 201 20.60 -26.69 -7.56
CA ARG A 201 20.49 -28.16 -7.60
C ARG A 201 21.73 -28.83 -8.21
N GLU A 202 22.34 -28.20 -9.20
CA GLU A 202 23.53 -28.69 -9.90
C GLU A 202 24.85 -28.29 -9.20
N PHE A 203 24.78 -27.61 -8.05
CA PHE A 203 25.97 -27.17 -7.32
C PHE A 203 26.86 -28.34 -6.90
N SER A 204 28.11 -28.31 -7.39
CA SER A 204 29.16 -29.27 -7.07
C SER A 204 30.53 -28.60 -7.23
N MET A 205 31.37 -28.64 -6.19
CA MET A 205 32.70 -28.00 -6.18
C MET A 205 33.83 -28.96 -6.57
N GLY A 206 33.48 -30.04 -7.28
CA GLY A 206 34.40 -31.12 -7.61
C GLY A 206 34.50 -32.16 -6.48
N SER A 207 34.86 -33.38 -6.85
CA SER A 207 35.11 -34.49 -5.92
C SER A 207 36.62 -34.63 -5.71
N ALA A 208 37.03 -35.30 -4.64
CA ALA A 208 38.43 -35.67 -4.39
C ALA A 208 39.13 -36.41 -5.57
N SER A 209 38.36 -36.94 -6.53
CA SER A 209 38.86 -37.62 -7.74
C SER A 209 38.84 -36.76 -9.02
N GLY A 210 38.32 -35.53 -8.99
CA GLY A 210 38.17 -34.69 -10.17
C GLY A 210 38.39 -33.22 -9.83
N THR A 211 39.59 -32.73 -10.11
CA THR A 211 40.03 -31.36 -9.82
C THR A 211 39.35 -30.39 -10.79
N LEU A 212 38.36 -29.64 -10.31
CA LEU A 212 37.96 -28.40 -10.99
C LEU A 212 39.13 -27.42 -10.90
N THR A 213 39.42 -26.72 -12.00
CA THR A 213 40.42 -25.64 -11.95
C THR A 213 39.92 -24.53 -11.01
N PHE A 214 40.84 -23.74 -10.46
CA PHE A 214 40.46 -22.59 -9.63
C PHE A 214 39.43 -21.69 -10.33
N ALA A 215 39.64 -21.41 -11.62
CA ALA A 215 38.71 -20.65 -12.46
C ALA A 215 37.31 -21.29 -12.54
N GLN A 216 37.22 -22.61 -12.73
CA GLN A 216 35.93 -23.32 -12.76
C GLN A 216 35.23 -23.34 -11.39
N SER A 217 36.00 -23.45 -10.31
CA SER A 217 35.47 -23.43 -8.95
C SER A 217 34.95 -22.04 -8.56
N GLU A 218 35.66 -20.99 -8.95
CA GLU A 218 35.25 -19.60 -8.75
C GLU A 218 34.03 -19.25 -9.60
N GLU A 219 34.00 -19.71 -10.86
CA GLU A 219 32.85 -19.56 -11.74
C GLU A 219 31.60 -20.26 -11.17
N THR A 220 31.75 -21.50 -10.69
CA THR A 220 30.65 -22.24 -10.05
C THR A 220 30.14 -21.50 -8.83
N ARG A 221 31.04 -21.00 -7.98
CA ARG A 221 30.70 -20.16 -6.82
C ARG A 221 29.93 -18.90 -7.24
N ALA A 222 30.43 -18.17 -8.24
CA ALA A 222 29.81 -16.94 -8.71
C ALA A 222 28.39 -17.18 -9.27
N ARG A 223 28.21 -18.25 -10.05
CA ARG A 223 26.89 -18.67 -10.56
C ARG A 223 25.94 -19.01 -9.43
N THR A 224 26.39 -19.75 -8.42
CA THR A 224 25.55 -20.09 -7.26
C THR A 224 25.18 -18.87 -6.43
N VAL A 225 26.10 -17.94 -6.20
CA VAL A 225 25.81 -16.67 -5.51
C VAL A 225 24.80 -15.83 -6.30
N SER A 226 24.92 -15.78 -7.63
CA SER A 226 23.95 -15.12 -8.51
C SER A 226 22.56 -15.78 -8.43
N GLY A 227 22.49 -17.11 -8.48
CA GLY A 227 21.24 -17.86 -8.34
C GLY A 227 20.55 -17.62 -6.98
N LEU A 228 21.32 -17.67 -5.90
CA LEU A 228 20.83 -17.40 -4.54
C LEU A 228 20.33 -15.97 -4.39
N THR A 229 21.07 -14.99 -4.91
CA THR A 229 20.68 -13.59 -4.92
C THR A 229 19.40 -13.38 -5.72
N THR A 230 19.25 -14.08 -6.85
CA THR A 230 18.07 -14.02 -7.70
C THR A 230 16.84 -14.58 -6.98
N LEU A 231 16.95 -15.75 -6.34
CA LEU A 231 15.84 -16.31 -5.55
C LEU A 231 15.50 -15.49 -4.31
N TYR A 232 16.49 -14.84 -3.71
CA TYR A 232 16.28 -13.91 -2.60
C TYR A 232 15.46 -12.69 -3.06
N LEU A 233 15.80 -12.08 -4.20
CA LEU A 233 15.12 -10.90 -4.75
C LEU A 233 13.75 -11.22 -5.39
N LEU A 234 13.56 -12.44 -5.91
CA LEU A 234 12.28 -12.91 -6.45
C LEU A 234 11.33 -13.46 -5.38
N SER A 235 11.78 -13.55 -4.12
CA SER A 235 10.95 -14.12 -3.07
C SER A 235 9.70 -13.24 -2.81
N PRO A 236 8.52 -13.86 -2.59
CA PRO A 236 7.29 -13.12 -2.41
C PRO A 236 7.40 -12.08 -1.28
N THR A 237 7.03 -10.84 -1.58
CA THR A 237 6.97 -9.74 -0.59
C THR A 237 5.57 -9.49 -0.04
N THR A 238 4.58 -10.19 -0.59
CA THR A 238 3.19 -10.14 -0.11
C THR A 238 3.06 -10.94 1.18
N LEU A 239 3.19 -10.27 2.32
CA LEU A 239 3.03 -10.89 3.63
C LEU A 239 1.60 -10.79 4.15
N ALA A 240 1.17 -11.84 4.84
CA ALA A 240 -0.01 -11.78 5.70
C ALA A 240 0.24 -10.83 6.89
N LYS A 241 -0.83 -10.26 7.47
CA LYS A 241 -0.70 -9.38 8.64
C LYS A 241 0.03 -10.14 9.77
N ASN A 242 1.09 -9.52 10.30
CA ASN A 242 1.95 -9.98 11.42
C ASN A 242 3.04 -11.01 11.13
N GLU A 243 3.34 -11.35 9.87
CA GLU A 243 4.51 -12.19 9.57
C GLU A 243 5.79 -11.35 9.38
N LYS A 244 6.95 -11.95 9.71
CA LYS A 244 8.25 -11.38 9.37
C LYS A 244 8.66 -11.90 7.99
N TRP A 245 9.11 -11.01 7.11
CA TRP A 245 9.51 -11.40 5.77
C TRP A 245 10.69 -12.39 5.82
N SER A 246 10.58 -13.49 5.07
CA SER A 246 11.63 -14.49 4.91
C SER A 246 11.77 -14.89 3.44
N PRO A 247 12.99 -15.17 2.96
CA PRO A 247 13.24 -15.50 1.56
C PRO A 247 12.84 -16.96 1.27
N THR A 248 11.53 -17.22 1.17
CA THR A 248 10.96 -18.57 1.07
C THR A 248 11.47 -19.37 -0.12
N LEU A 249 11.58 -18.75 -1.30
CA LEU A 249 12.09 -19.42 -2.51
C LEU A 249 13.53 -19.90 -2.35
N MET A 250 14.40 -19.06 -1.77
CA MET A 250 15.78 -19.42 -1.50
C MET A 250 15.84 -20.58 -0.49
N LEU A 251 15.09 -20.48 0.61
CA LEU A 251 15.06 -21.52 1.66
C LEU A 251 14.56 -22.87 1.11
N GLN A 252 13.48 -22.86 0.33
CA GLN A 252 12.93 -24.06 -0.31
C GLN A 252 13.91 -24.71 -1.29
N SER A 253 14.62 -23.91 -2.10
CA SER A 253 15.61 -24.44 -3.04
C SER A 253 16.79 -25.13 -2.32
N LEU A 254 17.27 -24.53 -1.22
CA LEU A 254 18.34 -25.07 -0.38
C LEU A 254 17.90 -26.31 0.39
N GLU A 255 16.69 -26.31 0.94
CA GLU A 255 16.09 -27.48 1.59
C GLU A 255 15.98 -28.65 0.61
N SER A 256 15.50 -28.40 -0.61
CA SER A 256 15.39 -29.40 -1.67
C SER A 256 16.76 -29.98 -2.07
N TYR A 257 17.80 -29.13 -2.15
CA TYR A 257 19.17 -29.59 -2.40
C TYR A 257 19.66 -30.54 -1.31
N LEU A 258 19.55 -30.12 -0.04
CA LEU A 258 19.98 -30.93 1.11
C LEU A 258 19.22 -32.25 1.21
N ARG A 259 17.90 -32.21 1.03
CA ARG A 259 17.04 -33.41 1.06
C ARG A 259 17.44 -34.40 -0.05
N THR A 260 17.73 -33.92 -1.25
CA THR A 260 18.16 -34.75 -2.38
C THR A 260 19.52 -35.40 -2.12
N ALA A 261 20.48 -34.61 -1.63
CA ALA A 261 21.80 -35.11 -1.24
C ALA A 261 21.72 -36.18 -0.13
N LEU A 262 20.89 -35.96 0.89
CA LEU A 262 20.64 -36.89 1.99
C LEU A 262 19.97 -38.18 1.53
N GLN A 263 18.88 -38.09 0.77
CA GLN A 263 18.11 -39.25 0.32
C GLN A 263 18.95 -40.16 -0.57
N SER A 264 19.69 -39.57 -1.51
CA SER A 264 20.54 -40.34 -2.41
C SER A 264 21.71 -41.00 -1.67
N SER A 265 22.33 -40.31 -0.70
CA SER A 265 23.45 -40.82 0.10
C SER A 265 23.01 -41.93 1.06
N THR A 266 21.84 -41.78 1.69
CA THR A 266 21.26 -42.83 2.54
C THR A 266 20.91 -44.07 1.73
N ALA A 267 20.35 -43.89 0.53
CA ALA A 267 19.99 -45.01 -0.35
C ALA A 267 21.22 -45.76 -0.87
N SER A 268 22.27 -45.06 -1.32
CA SER A 268 23.49 -45.69 -1.81
C SER A 268 24.23 -46.42 -0.68
N LEU A 269 24.38 -45.80 0.49
CA LEU A 269 25.05 -46.41 1.63
C LEU A 269 24.29 -47.63 2.16
N SER A 270 22.95 -47.58 2.23
CA SER A 270 22.15 -48.75 2.65
C SER A 270 22.32 -49.95 1.72
N ARG A 271 22.45 -49.72 0.40
CA ARG A 271 22.74 -50.78 -0.58
C ARG A 271 24.17 -51.30 -0.46
N ALA A 272 25.14 -50.40 -0.28
CA ALA A 272 26.54 -50.78 -0.15
C ALA A 272 26.84 -51.59 1.12
N LEU A 273 26.10 -51.33 2.21
CA LEU A 273 26.17 -52.17 3.41
C LEU A 273 25.61 -53.58 3.18
N ALA A 274 24.63 -53.75 2.29
CA ALA A 274 24.17 -55.08 1.88
C ALA A 274 25.17 -55.77 0.93
N THR A 275 25.97 -55.01 0.19
CA THR A 275 26.97 -55.49 -0.79
C THR A 275 28.34 -54.81 -0.60
N LEU A 276 29.11 -55.33 0.37
CA LEU A 276 30.39 -54.76 0.83
C LEU A 276 31.43 -54.39 -0.26
N PRO A 277 31.58 -55.11 -1.39
CA PRO A 277 32.58 -54.77 -2.41
C PRO A 277 32.42 -53.36 -3.02
N SER A 278 31.23 -52.77 -2.91
CA SER A 278 30.95 -51.41 -3.40
C SER A 278 31.10 -50.31 -2.34
N LEU A 279 31.38 -50.68 -1.09
CA LEU A 279 31.36 -49.77 0.06
C LEU A 279 32.32 -48.60 -0.10
N GLU A 280 33.58 -48.85 -0.43
CA GLU A 280 34.60 -47.79 -0.57
C GLU A 280 34.20 -46.75 -1.62
N ARG A 281 33.69 -47.19 -2.78
CA ARG A 281 33.20 -46.30 -3.82
C ARG A 281 32.02 -45.47 -3.33
N THR A 282 31.06 -46.08 -2.65
CA THR A 282 29.90 -45.35 -2.12
C THR A 282 30.28 -44.38 -1.00
N LEU A 283 31.24 -44.73 -0.15
CA LEU A 283 31.75 -43.82 0.89
C LEU A 283 32.48 -42.64 0.27
N ALA A 284 33.23 -42.84 -0.82
CA ALA A 284 33.83 -41.73 -1.58
C ALA A 284 32.76 -40.79 -2.16
N ASP A 285 31.67 -41.34 -2.73
CA ASP A 285 30.56 -40.54 -3.26
C ASP A 285 29.81 -39.77 -2.15
N VAL A 286 29.60 -40.39 -0.98
CA VAL A 286 28.98 -39.74 0.19
C VAL A 286 29.89 -38.64 0.75
N THR A 287 31.20 -38.90 0.80
CA THR A 287 32.22 -37.92 1.21
C THR A 287 32.16 -36.69 0.30
N ALA A 288 32.17 -36.88 -1.02
CA ALA A 288 32.11 -35.79 -1.99
C ALA A 288 30.82 -34.94 -1.86
N ARG A 289 29.69 -35.59 -1.55
CA ARG A 289 28.42 -34.87 -1.32
C ARG A 289 28.44 -34.06 -0.03
N CYS A 290 29.02 -34.59 1.04
CA CYS A 290 29.20 -33.82 2.27
C CYS A 290 30.15 -32.64 2.05
N GLN A 291 31.23 -32.83 1.31
CA GLN A 291 32.17 -31.77 0.94
C GLN A 291 31.48 -30.65 0.14
N ASN A 292 30.57 -31.00 -0.78
CA ASN A 292 29.73 -30.01 -1.47
C ASN A 292 28.81 -29.25 -0.51
N VAL A 293 28.20 -29.92 0.48
CA VAL A 293 27.37 -29.25 1.50
C VAL A 293 28.19 -28.28 2.35
N VAL A 294 29.40 -28.67 2.77
CA VAL A 294 30.33 -27.81 3.52
C VAL A 294 30.80 -26.63 2.66
N ALA A 295 31.08 -26.86 1.37
CA ALA A 295 31.42 -25.80 0.43
C ALA A 295 30.27 -24.80 0.26
N LEU A 296 29.03 -25.29 0.19
CA LEU A 296 27.83 -24.45 0.14
C LEU A 296 27.68 -23.60 1.41
N GLU A 297 27.93 -24.17 2.59
CA GLU A 297 27.94 -23.47 3.87
C GLU A 297 28.94 -22.30 3.85
N ALA A 298 30.16 -22.55 3.39
CA ALA A 298 31.20 -21.52 3.26
C ALA A 298 30.83 -20.42 2.24
N VAL A 299 30.17 -20.77 1.13
CA VAL A 299 29.69 -19.80 0.14
C VAL A 299 28.59 -18.93 0.73
N LEU A 300 27.64 -19.51 1.48
CA LEU A 300 26.56 -18.80 2.15
C LEU A 300 27.08 -17.89 3.29
N GLU A 301 28.12 -18.33 4.01
CA GLU A 301 28.80 -17.53 5.03
C GLU A 301 29.55 -16.35 4.39
N ALA A 302 30.21 -16.54 3.24
CA ALA A 302 30.93 -15.46 2.58
C ALA A 302 30.02 -14.44 1.86
N THR A 303 28.74 -14.77 1.64
CA THR A 303 27.82 -13.93 0.86
C THR A 303 26.99 -13.04 1.78
N LYS A 304 27.19 -11.72 1.66
CA LYS A 304 26.37 -10.72 2.35
C LYS A 304 24.96 -10.66 1.76
N ILE A 305 23.98 -10.40 2.61
CA ILE A 305 22.58 -10.28 2.18
C ILE A 305 22.40 -8.98 1.38
N PRO A 306 21.90 -9.04 0.12
CA PRO A 306 21.61 -7.86 -0.67
C PRO A 306 20.37 -7.13 -0.12
N SER A 307 20.38 -5.80 -0.17
CA SER A 307 19.23 -4.99 0.23
C SER A 307 18.04 -5.22 -0.71
N HIS A 308 16.92 -5.72 -0.19
CA HIS A 308 15.72 -5.95 -0.99
C HIS A 308 15.03 -4.61 -1.30
N PRO A 309 14.85 -4.22 -2.57
CA PRO A 309 14.36 -2.88 -2.94
C PRO A 309 12.90 -2.62 -2.49
N LEU A 310 12.09 -3.68 -2.35
CA LEU A 310 10.67 -3.58 -1.97
C LEU A 310 10.39 -3.76 -0.47
N VAL A 311 11.39 -4.08 0.35
CA VAL A 311 11.23 -4.28 1.81
C VAL A 311 11.86 -3.10 2.58
N GLN A 312 11.84 -1.90 1.97
CA GLN A 312 12.35 -0.68 2.59
C GLN A 312 11.30 -0.08 3.53
N GLY A 313 11.39 -0.43 4.81
CA GLY A 313 10.62 0.19 5.90
C GLY A 313 10.22 -0.79 7.00
N GLN A 314 10.76 -0.60 8.22
CA GLN A 314 10.47 -1.24 9.53
C GLN A 314 10.33 -2.78 9.65
N GLN A 315 10.15 -3.51 8.56
CA GLN A 315 10.04 -4.98 8.47
C GLN A 315 11.23 -5.61 7.76
N ALA A 316 12.21 -4.81 7.33
CA ALA A 316 13.54 -5.31 7.00
C ALA A 316 14.06 -6.06 8.23
N THR A 317 14.27 -7.36 8.08
CA THR A 317 14.99 -8.18 9.04
C THR A 317 16.35 -7.53 9.37
N PRO A 318 16.87 -7.79 10.59
CA PRO A 318 17.41 -6.77 11.49
C PRO A 318 18.68 -6.06 10.99
N LYS A 319 18.97 -4.92 11.62
CA LYS A 319 20.22 -4.11 11.58
C LYS A 319 21.49 -4.87 12.01
N THR A 320 21.63 -6.14 11.68
CA THR A 320 22.83 -6.94 11.93
C THR A 320 23.33 -7.43 10.59
N GLY A 321 24.56 -7.07 10.23
CA GLY A 321 25.25 -7.55 9.04
C GLY A 321 25.46 -9.05 9.07
N GLY A 322 24.38 -9.81 8.85
CA GLY A 322 24.35 -11.26 8.78
C GLY A 322 24.55 -11.74 7.35
N ASN A 323 25.15 -12.92 7.23
CA ASN A 323 25.37 -13.61 5.96
C ASN A 323 24.11 -14.38 5.53
N MET A 324 24.00 -14.76 4.25
CA MET A 324 22.88 -15.52 3.68
C MET A 324 22.59 -16.87 4.40
N LEU A 325 23.54 -17.33 5.20
CA LEU A 325 23.48 -18.55 6.01
C LEU A 325 22.56 -18.45 7.24
N GLN A 326 22.45 -17.29 7.88
CA GLN A 326 21.70 -17.14 9.14
C GLN A 326 20.21 -17.47 9.02
N PRO A 327 19.49 -17.01 7.97
CA PRO A 327 18.10 -17.40 7.75
C PRO A 327 17.91 -18.91 7.57
N LEU A 328 18.85 -19.59 6.92
CA LEU A 328 18.79 -21.03 6.69
C LEU A 328 19.02 -21.82 7.98
N LEU A 329 20.01 -21.42 8.79
CA LEU A 329 20.27 -22.07 10.07
C LEU A 329 19.10 -21.92 11.04
N ALA A 330 18.47 -20.74 11.07
CA ALA A 330 17.27 -20.50 11.86
C ALA A 330 16.08 -21.35 11.36
N TYR A 331 15.92 -21.48 10.04
CA TYR A 331 14.85 -22.30 9.44
C TYR A 331 15.04 -23.80 9.70
N LEU A 332 16.28 -24.30 9.65
CA LEU A 332 16.61 -25.70 9.90
C LEU A 332 16.84 -26.03 11.39
N GLU A 333 16.80 -25.02 12.28
CA GLU A 333 17.14 -25.12 13.71
C GLU A 333 18.48 -25.86 13.95
N THR A 334 19.49 -25.53 13.15
CA THR A 334 20.80 -26.22 13.17
C THR A 334 21.96 -25.23 13.30
N GLY A 335 23.07 -25.69 13.88
CA GLY A 335 24.30 -24.89 14.01
C GLY A 335 25.27 -25.03 12.83
N SER A 336 25.12 -26.07 11.99
CA SER A 336 25.94 -26.31 10.79
C SER A 336 25.23 -27.27 9.85
N LEU A 337 25.39 -27.07 8.53
CA LEU A 337 24.80 -27.93 7.50
C LEU A 337 25.45 -29.32 7.49
N ALA A 338 26.74 -29.40 7.80
CA ALA A 338 27.46 -30.67 7.91
C ALA A 338 26.92 -31.55 9.06
N SER A 339 26.70 -30.96 10.24
CA SER A 339 26.10 -31.68 11.38
C SER A 339 24.66 -32.11 11.07
N TYR A 340 23.87 -31.26 10.39
CA TYR A 340 22.53 -31.61 9.94
C TYR A 340 22.56 -32.81 8.97
N PHE A 341 23.50 -32.82 8.02
CA PHE A 341 23.67 -33.89 7.05
C PHE A 341 23.96 -35.24 7.72
N TRP A 342 25.01 -35.32 8.56
CA TRP A 342 25.39 -36.57 9.21
C TRP A 342 24.36 -37.06 10.23
N ARG A 343 23.78 -36.17 11.05
CA ARG A 343 22.77 -36.57 12.04
C ARG A 343 21.52 -37.14 11.38
N THR A 344 21.06 -36.51 10.31
CA THR A 344 19.88 -36.94 9.56
C THR A 344 20.14 -38.22 8.76
N MET A 345 21.37 -38.40 8.25
CA MET A 345 21.76 -39.64 7.60
C MET A 345 21.81 -40.80 8.60
N ALA A 346 22.44 -40.61 9.77
CA ALA A 346 22.52 -41.62 10.82
C ALA A 346 21.14 -42.11 11.26
N SER A 347 20.20 -41.18 11.50
CA SER A 347 18.84 -41.53 11.94
C SER A 347 18.08 -42.35 10.89
N ASN A 348 18.28 -42.05 9.60
CA ASN A 348 17.63 -42.77 8.50
C ASN A 348 18.33 -44.09 8.14
N LEU A 349 19.62 -44.22 8.45
CA LEU A 349 20.42 -45.41 8.18
C LEU A 349 20.22 -46.50 9.23
N ALA A 350 20.08 -46.12 10.51
CA ALA A 350 19.90 -47.06 11.62
C ALA A 350 18.79 -48.11 11.39
N PRO A 351 17.53 -47.76 11.04
CA PRO A 351 16.48 -48.76 10.81
C PRO A 351 16.77 -49.66 9.60
N ARG A 352 17.46 -49.13 8.56
CA ARG A 352 17.82 -49.91 7.37
C ARG A 352 18.89 -50.96 7.65
N VAL A 353 19.87 -50.62 8.48
CA VAL A 353 20.90 -51.58 8.92
C VAL A 353 20.28 -52.65 9.80
N GLN A 354 19.38 -52.27 10.70
CA GLN A 354 18.64 -53.22 11.53
C GLN A 354 17.81 -54.18 10.67
N GLU A 355 17.17 -53.70 9.60
CA GLU A 355 16.43 -54.55 8.66
C GLU A 355 17.35 -55.56 7.94
N ILE A 356 18.55 -55.14 7.51
CA ILE A 356 19.55 -56.04 6.90
C ILE A 356 19.97 -57.13 7.90
N MET A 357 20.19 -56.76 9.15
CA MET A 357 20.55 -57.71 10.21
C MET A 357 19.42 -58.68 10.54
N ASN A 358 18.17 -58.19 10.62
CA ASN A 358 16.99 -58.99 10.90
C ASN A 358 16.64 -59.97 9.77
N LYS A 359 16.86 -59.59 8.50
CA LYS A 359 16.68 -60.47 7.34
C LYS A 359 17.69 -61.63 7.32
N GLY A 360 18.82 -61.49 8.01
CA GLY A 360 19.86 -62.50 8.08
C GLY A 360 20.52 -62.77 6.71
N GLY A 361 21.22 -63.90 6.60
CA GLY A 361 21.90 -64.32 5.37
C GLY A 361 23.36 -63.86 5.26
N VAL A 362 23.90 -63.93 4.04
CA VAL A 362 25.33 -63.72 3.75
C VAL A 362 25.75 -62.26 3.99
N SER A 363 24.88 -61.29 3.71
CA SER A 363 25.13 -59.86 3.95
C SER A 363 25.27 -59.55 5.45
N ALA A 364 24.36 -60.07 6.28
CA ALA A 364 24.41 -59.90 7.74
C ALA A 364 25.65 -60.58 8.37
N ARG A 365 26.03 -61.78 7.89
CA ARG A 365 27.24 -62.48 8.35
C ARG A 365 28.50 -61.71 7.96
N THR A 366 28.59 -61.26 6.71
CA THR A 366 29.72 -60.48 6.18
C THR A 366 29.87 -59.14 6.91
N LEU A 367 28.76 -58.48 7.26
CA LEU A 367 28.77 -57.25 8.07
C LEU A 367 29.25 -57.49 9.50
N ARG A 368 28.88 -58.61 10.14
CA ARG A 368 29.41 -58.96 11.48
C ARG A 368 30.91 -59.23 11.45
N THR A 369 31.41 -59.95 10.45
CA THR A 369 32.83 -60.24 10.30
C THR A 369 33.66 -58.98 10.02
N ASN A 370 33.13 -58.04 9.23
CA ASN A 370 33.84 -56.81 8.85
C ASN A 370 33.43 -55.59 9.70
N ARG A 371 32.82 -55.79 10.87
CA ARG A 371 32.25 -54.71 11.71
C ARG A 371 33.25 -53.60 12.01
N GLN A 372 34.48 -53.96 12.36
CA GLN A 372 35.53 -53.00 12.72
C GLN A 372 36.01 -52.20 11.49
N SER A 373 36.27 -52.89 10.38
CA SER A 373 36.67 -52.26 9.12
C SER A 373 35.60 -51.30 8.58
N VAL A 374 34.31 -51.69 8.62
CA VAL A 374 33.19 -50.82 8.22
C VAL A 374 33.10 -49.59 9.14
N GLY A 375 33.28 -49.78 10.45
CA GLY A 375 33.30 -48.68 11.42
C GLY A 375 34.43 -47.68 11.17
N GLU A 376 35.65 -48.16 10.89
CA GLU A 376 36.80 -47.33 10.56
C GLU A 376 36.62 -46.60 9.22
N ALA A 377 36.11 -47.27 8.19
CA ALA A 377 35.84 -46.67 6.89
C ALA A 377 34.76 -45.56 6.98
N ILE A 378 33.72 -45.76 7.79
CA ILE A 378 32.70 -44.72 8.04
C ILE A 378 33.30 -43.56 8.84
N LYS A 379 34.12 -43.83 9.86
CA LYS A 379 34.83 -42.77 10.61
C LYS A 379 35.68 -41.92 9.67
N GLU A 380 36.47 -42.53 8.81
CA GLU A 380 37.30 -41.84 7.84
C GLU A 380 36.46 -41.04 6.82
N CYS A 381 35.33 -41.61 6.36
CA CYS A 381 34.38 -40.94 5.48
C CYS A 381 33.81 -39.66 6.10
N VAL A 382 33.40 -39.69 7.38
CA VAL A 382 32.87 -38.50 8.07
C VAL A 382 33.96 -37.43 8.21
N VAL A 383 35.16 -37.82 8.66
CA VAL A 383 36.27 -36.88 8.83
C VAL A 383 36.65 -36.22 7.50
N LYS A 384 36.83 -37.01 6.43
CA LYS A 384 37.12 -36.47 5.08
C LYS A 384 35.98 -35.63 4.52
N GLY A 385 34.73 -35.97 4.84
CA GLY A 385 33.54 -35.29 4.35
C GLY A 385 33.36 -33.89 4.94
N CYS A 386 33.82 -33.69 6.18
CA CYS A 386 33.75 -32.40 6.87
C CYS A 386 34.90 -31.44 6.54
N VAL A 387 35.91 -31.88 5.78
CA VAL A 387 37.01 -31.02 5.32
C VAL A 387 36.56 -30.17 4.14
N LEU A 388 36.87 -28.86 4.17
CA LEU A 388 36.61 -27.99 3.03
C LEU A 388 37.40 -28.46 1.80
N PRO A 389 36.79 -28.52 0.60
CA PRO A 389 37.53 -28.70 -0.64
C PRO A 389 38.65 -27.66 -0.78
N SER A 390 39.82 -28.09 -1.25
CA SER A 390 41.01 -27.22 -1.43
C SER A 390 40.72 -25.98 -2.29
N ALA A 391 39.79 -26.11 -3.26
CA ALA A 391 39.33 -25.03 -4.11
C ALA A 391 38.64 -23.88 -3.35
N VAL A 392 38.01 -24.15 -2.21
CA VAL A 392 37.30 -23.15 -1.38
C VAL A 392 38.18 -22.67 -0.22
N ALA A 393 39.12 -23.51 0.23
CA ALA A 393 40.05 -23.18 1.31
C ALA A 393 40.91 -21.94 1.00
N GLY A 394 41.36 -21.76 -0.25
CA GLY A 394 42.16 -20.60 -0.68
C GLY A 394 41.39 -19.27 -0.74
N ALA A 395 40.05 -19.31 -0.85
CA ALA A 395 39.21 -18.12 -0.91
C ALA A 395 38.69 -17.68 0.47
N ALA A 396 38.58 -18.60 1.43
CA ALA A 396 38.20 -18.31 2.82
C ALA A 396 39.38 -17.78 3.67
N SER A 397 40.62 -18.02 3.25
CA SER A 397 41.85 -17.55 3.90
C SER A 397 42.19 -16.08 3.62
N GLY A 398 41.42 -15.38 2.78
CA GLY A 398 41.64 -13.95 2.50
C GLY A 398 41.18 -13.02 3.64
N ASP A 399 40.26 -13.47 4.50
CA ASP A 399 39.67 -12.66 5.58
C ASP A 399 39.89 -13.27 6.98
N ARG A 400 40.28 -14.55 7.07
CA ARG A 400 40.82 -15.12 8.30
C ARG A 400 42.32 -14.89 8.33
N GLY A 401 42.73 -13.92 9.16
CA GLY A 401 44.12 -13.59 9.40
C GLY A 401 45.01 -14.82 9.57
N ARG A 402 46.25 -14.65 9.10
CA ARG A 402 47.41 -15.55 9.02
C ARG A 402 47.87 -16.15 10.36
N ASN A 403 46.97 -16.48 11.28
CA ASN A 403 47.30 -16.81 12.68
C ASN A 403 46.54 -18.03 13.22
N ASP A 404 46.25 -19.03 12.37
CA ASP A 404 45.68 -20.29 12.86
C ASP A 404 46.34 -21.50 12.16
N GLU A 405 47.64 -21.67 12.40
CA GLU A 405 48.27 -23.01 12.36
C GLU A 405 47.78 -23.82 13.57
N MET A 406 46.48 -24.15 13.57
CA MET A 406 45.89 -25.03 14.57
C MET A 406 46.25 -26.49 14.23
N LYS A 407 46.94 -27.16 15.17
CA LYS A 407 47.38 -28.57 15.08
C LYS A 407 46.22 -29.48 14.65
N ASP A 408 46.49 -30.42 13.76
CA ASP A 408 45.54 -31.41 13.22
C ASP A 408 44.73 -32.20 14.28
N GLY A 409 45.17 -32.21 15.55
CA GLY A 409 44.46 -32.84 16.66
C GLY A 409 43.12 -32.18 17.04
N GLU A 410 42.98 -30.85 16.95
CA GLU A 410 41.73 -30.16 17.35
C GLU A 410 40.63 -30.21 16.27
N LYS A 411 41.01 -30.36 15.00
CA LYS A 411 40.05 -30.54 13.89
C LYS A 411 39.33 -31.88 13.97
N SER A 412 39.99 -32.92 14.49
CA SER A 412 39.38 -34.22 14.73
C SER A 412 38.32 -34.14 15.83
N GLY A 413 38.61 -33.42 16.92
CA GLY A 413 37.72 -33.25 18.08
C GLY A 413 36.38 -32.58 17.77
N ARG A 414 36.34 -31.66 16.80
CA ARG A 414 35.12 -30.92 16.43
C ARG A 414 34.01 -31.82 15.86
N TRP A 415 34.37 -32.92 15.21
CA TRP A 415 33.43 -33.82 14.52
C TRP A 415 33.31 -35.19 15.20
N GLU A 416 33.91 -35.38 16.38
CA GLU A 416 33.85 -36.64 17.13
C GLU A 416 32.41 -37.04 17.46
N ARG A 417 31.51 -36.07 17.70
CA ARG A 417 30.09 -36.33 17.96
C ARG A 417 29.40 -36.91 16.73
N GLU A 418 29.63 -36.33 15.57
CA GLU A 418 29.07 -36.74 14.27
C GLU A 418 29.62 -38.10 13.84
N VAL A 419 30.92 -38.32 14.06
CA VAL A 419 31.57 -39.63 13.87
C VAL A 419 30.92 -40.68 14.77
N ALA A 420 30.76 -40.40 16.07
CA ALA A 420 30.16 -41.32 17.02
C ALA A 420 28.69 -41.65 16.67
N VAL A 421 27.92 -40.65 16.23
CA VAL A 421 26.52 -40.83 15.81
C VAL A 421 26.42 -41.67 14.53
N MET A 422 27.26 -41.39 13.52
CA MET A 422 27.27 -42.15 12.26
C MET A 422 27.77 -43.58 12.44
N VAL A 423 28.92 -43.78 13.10
CA VAL A 423 29.46 -45.11 13.39
C VAL A 423 28.49 -45.89 14.28
N GLY A 424 27.92 -45.23 15.30
CA GLY A 424 26.92 -45.83 16.19
C GLY A 424 25.67 -46.30 15.45
N SER A 425 25.19 -45.56 14.44
CA SER A 425 24.03 -45.94 13.64
C SER A 425 24.20 -47.26 12.87
N VAL A 426 25.44 -47.67 12.60
CA VAL A 426 25.76 -48.90 11.87
C VAL A 426 26.25 -49.98 12.84
N VAL A 427 27.28 -49.69 13.62
CA VAL A 427 28.01 -50.64 14.46
C VAL A 427 27.19 -51.13 15.66
N ASN A 428 26.29 -50.30 16.22
CA ASN A 428 25.43 -50.73 17.34
C ASN A 428 24.31 -51.66 16.87
N ASN A 429 23.88 -51.55 15.60
CA ASN A 429 22.83 -52.38 15.02
C ASN A 429 23.35 -53.72 14.49
N ILE A 430 24.65 -53.87 14.24
CA ILE A 430 25.30 -55.14 13.82
C ILE A 430 25.53 -56.09 15.01
N GLY A 431 25.77 -55.52 16.21
CA GLY A 431 26.15 -56.26 17.42
C GLY A 431 24.99 -56.68 18.34
N ARG A 432 23.76 -56.25 18.03
CA ARG A 432 22.56 -56.73 18.72
C ARG A 432 22.05 -58.04 18.13
#